data_AF-A0A2M7L1C2-F1
#
_entry.id   AF-A0A2M7L1C2-F1
#
_cell.length_a   1.000
_cell.length_b   1.000
_cell.length_c   1.000
_cell.angle_alpha   90.00
_cell.angle_beta   90.00
_cell.angle_gamma   90.00
#
_symmetry.space_group_name_H-M   'P 1'
#
loop_
_entity.id
_entity.type
_entity.pdbx_description
1 polymer ?
#
loop_
_entity_poly.entity_id
_entity_poly.type
_entity_poly.pdbx_seq_one_letter_code
_entity_poly.pdbx_strand_id
1 'polypeptide(L)'
;MVGCDITQTQGDGVSILGTSKDHQRVTDHVVDNCYVWDLGWGRIHNRCGGVYMHRCARVRLTHNHVHDTPRYALAMDVGNDCEFAYNYCHHANLVTADTSIIDAATALDWGLPTEEQLERNKAENAGNTVHHNLIHDSGGWGTDALGQLESPYYSWGIYLDVSCSRWNIHDNGCYTREG
;
A
#
# COMPACT_ATOMS: atom_id res chain seq x y z
N MET A 1 10.60 13.11 2.16
CA MET A 1 10.68 12.93 3.62
C MET A 1 11.77 11.92 3.89
N VAL A 2 12.69 12.23 4.81
CA VAL A 2 13.85 11.37 5.06
C VAL A 2 14.13 11.34 6.57
N GLY A 3 14.30 10.16 7.16
CA GLY A 3 14.74 10.05 8.56
C GLY A 3 13.71 10.46 9.60
N CYS A 4 12.42 10.34 9.31
CA CYS A 4 11.34 10.77 10.22
C CYS A 4 10.78 9.59 11.03
N ASP A 5 10.32 9.88 12.25
CA ASP A 5 9.48 9.00 13.08
C ASP A 5 8.04 9.51 13.02
N ILE A 6 7.11 8.64 12.61
CA ILE A 6 5.72 8.97 12.32
C ILE A 6 4.83 7.96 13.04
N THR A 7 4.03 8.46 13.99
CA THR A 7 3.16 7.61 14.78
C THR A 7 1.92 8.34 15.25
N GLN A 8 0.90 7.58 15.64
CA GLN A 8 -0.36 8.06 16.22
C GLN A 8 -1.11 9.04 15.32
N THR A 9 -0.96 8.88 14.00
CA THR A 9 -1.73 9.65 13.04
C THR A 9 -3.17 9.13 13.01
N GLN A 10 -4.12 10.02 12.74
CA GLN A 10 -5.53 9.63 12.59
C GLN A 10 -5.81 8.91 11.26
N GLY A 11 -4.94 9.09 10.26
CA GLY A 11 -5.08 8.58 8.90
C GLY A 11 -3.87 7.76 8.51
N ASP A 12 -3.39 7.94 7.27
CA ASP A 12 -2.12 7.38 6.83
C ASP A 12 -0.95 7.94 7.66
N GLY A 13 0.19 7.25 7.67
CA GLY A 13 1.44 7.86 8.13
C GLY A 13 1.90 8.96 7.18
N VAL A 14 1.90 8.65 5.89
CA VAL A 14 2.26 9.56 4.79
C VAL A 14 1.28 9.43 3.64
N SER A 15 0.80 10.55 3.13
CA SER A 15 -0.06 10.58 1.94
C SER A 15 0.60 11.38 0.81
N ILE A 16 0.78 10.77 -0.37
CA ILE A 16 1.27 11.43 -1.59
C ILE A 16 0.14 11.42 -2.62
N LEU A 17 -0.62 12.51 -2.70
CA LEU A 17 -1.94 12.51 -3.33
C LEU A 17 -2.03 13.50 -4.50
N GLY A 18 -2.24 12.98 -5.71
CA GLY A 18 -2.61 13.78 -6.88
C GLY A 18 -4.11 14.05 -6.95
N THR A 19 -4.51 15.32 -6.90
CA THR A 19 -5.93 15.72 -7.00
C THR A 19 -6.39 15.95 -8.44
N SER A 20 -5.44 16.18 -9.36
CA SER A 20 -5.72 16.35 -10.78
C SER A 20 -5.57 15.03 -11.54
N LYS A 21 -6.09 14.98 -12.77
CA LYS A 21 -5.94 13.82 -13.68
C LYS A 21 -4.57 13.74 -14.36
N ASP A 22 -3.72 14.75 -14.16
CA ASP A 22 -2.35 14.76 -14.65
C ASP A 22 -1.42 14.14 -13.60
N HIS A 23 -1.06 12.88 -13.83
CA HIS A 23 -0.20 12.09 -12.94
C HIS A 23 1.24 12.61 -12.85
N GLN A 24 1.66 13.49 -13.77
CA GLN A 24 2.99 14.09 -13.76
C GLN A 24 3.11 15.27 -12.79
N ARG A 25 2.00 15.72 -12.18
CA ARG A 25 2.03 16.85 -11.22
C ARG A 25 2.55 16.48 -9.85
N VAL A 26 2.40 15.22 -9.45
CA VAL A 26 2.89 14.69 -8.16
C VAL A 26 3.97 13.67 -8.48
N THR A 27 5.22 14.12 -8.46
CA THR A 27 6.30 13.31 -8.99
C THR A 27 7.62 13.54 -8.27
N ASP A 28 8.52 12.57 -8.41
CA ASP A 28 9.90 12.62 -7.91
C ASP A 28 10.00 12.81 -6.39
N HIS A 29 8.92 12.50 -5.66
CA HIS A 29 8.92 12.44 -4.21
C HIS A 29 9.66 11.21 -3.71
N VAL A 30 10.31 11.37 -2.57
CA VAL A 30 11.04 10.29 -1.90
C VAL A 30 10.56 10.21 -0.46
N VAL A 31 10.22 9.01 -0.02
CA VAL A 31 10.06 8.66 1.40
C VAL A 31 11.13 7.62 1.70
N ASP A 32 12.17 8.04 2.39
CA ASP A 32 13.34 7.22 2.64
C ASP A 32 13.70 7.15 4.12
N ASN A 33 14.09 5.97 4.60
CA ASN A 33 14.60 5.78 5.97
C ASN A 33 13.67 6.35 7.05
N CYS A 34 12.36 6.19 6.89
CA CYS A 34 11.37 6.62 7.88
C CYS A 34 10.89 5.44 8.73
N TYR A 35 10.57 5.70 10.00
CA TYR A 35 9.92 4.76 10.91
C TYR A 35 8.45 5.16 11.05
N VAL A 36 7.53 4.28 10.64
CA VAL A 36 6.09 4.56 10.57
C VAL A 36 5.31 3.47 11.29
N TRP A 37 4.59 3.80 12.35
CA TRP A 37 3.93 2.80 13.18
C TRP A 37 2.77 3.33 14.01
N ASP A 38 1.89 2.45 14.48
CA ASP A 38 0.75 2.78 15.36
C ASP A 38 -0.11 3.94 14.79
N LEU A 39 -0.70 3.71 13.62
CA LEU A 39 -1.43 4.73 12.84
C LEU A 39 -2.90 4.37 12.60
N GLY A 40 -3.66 5.31 12.05
CA GLY A 40 -5.07 5.11 11.74
C GLY A 40 -5.97 5.21 12.97
N TRP A 41 -5.68 6.07 13.93
CA TRP A 41 -6.53 6.27 15.12
C TRP A 41 -7.85 7.01 14.86
N GLY A 42 -8.11 7.40 13.61
CA GLY A 42 -9.28 8.17 13.19
C GLY A 42 -10.47 7.31 12.72
N ARG A 43 -11.50 7.98 12.20
CA ARG A 43 -12.76 7.33 11.78
C ARG A 43 -12.64 6.45 10.54
N ILE A 44 -11.56 6.57 9.77
CA ILE A 44 -11.33 5.85 8.51
C ILE A 44 -10.19 4.82 8.64
N HIS A 45 -9.96 4.33 9.87
CA HIS A 45 -8.83 3.48 10.21
C HIS A 45 -8.63 2.28 9.28
N ASN A 46 -9.72 1.63 8.86
CA ASN A 46 -9.65 0.44 8.00
C ASN A 46 -9.26 0.71 6.54
N ARG A 47 -8.92 1.95 6.17
CA ARG A 47 -8.37 2.30 4.84
C ARG A 47 -6.93 2.80 4.91
N CYS A 48 -6.40 3.04 6.10
CA CYS A 48 -5.14 3.73 6.27
C CYS A 48 -3.92 2.83 5.98
N GLY A 49 -2.91 3.42 5.35
CA GLY A 49 -1.61 2.81 5.12
C GLY A 49 -0.47 3.52 5.86
N GLY A 50 0.67 2.85 6.03
CA GLY A 50 1.89 3.53 6.47
C GLY A 50 2.30 4.64 5.50
N VAL A 51 2.41 4.27 4.22
CA VAL A 51 2.48 5.23 3.11
C VAL A 51 1.42 4.88 2.07
N TYR A 52 0.53 5.82 1.80
CA TYR A 52 -0.45 5.71 0.73
C TYR A 52 -0.20 6.77 -0.34
N MET A 53 -0.26 6.36 -1.60
CA MET A 53 -0.11 7.27 -2.72
C MET A 53 -1.15 7.03 -3.80
N HIS A 54 -1.54 8.08 -4.50
CA HIS A 54 -2.33 7.94 -5.71
C HIS A 54 -2.07 9.06 -6.69
N ARG A 55 -2.26 8.77 -7.97
CA ARG A 55 -2.07 9.72 -9.08
C ARG A 55 -0.69 10.38 -9.06
N CYS A 56 0.34 9.57 -9.01
CA CYS A 56 1.72 10.03 -8.92
C CYS A 56 2.64 9.29 -9.90
N ALA A 57 3.85 9.80 -10.10
CA ALA A 57 4.85 9.14 -10.92
C ALA A 57 6.26 9.28 -10.35
N ARG A 58 7.14 8.30 -10.57
CA ARG A 58 8.56 8.34 -10.14
C ARG A 58 8.74 8.57 -8.64
N VAL A 59 7.77 8.13 -7.84
CA VAL A 59 7.84 8.19 -6.38
C VAL A 59 8.64 6.99 -5.89
N ARG A 60 9.53 7.22 -4.93
CA ARG A 60 10.37 6.17 -4.34
C ARG A 60 10.08 6.04 -2.85
N LEU A 61 9.68 4.85 -2.45
CA LEU A 61 9.49 4.45 -1.07
C LEU A 61 10.61 3.46 -0.73
N THR A 62 11.66 3.94 -0.05
CA THR A 62 12.89 3.16 0.17
C THR A 62 13.33 3.09 1.63
N HIS A 63 13.90 1.97 2.07
CA HIS A 63 14.47 1.81 3.41
C HIS A 63 13.54 2.18 4.58
N ASN A 64 12.22 2.17 4.39
CA ASN A 64 11.29 2.52 5.46
C ASN A 64 11.02 1.31 6.33
N HIS A 65 10.88 1.54 7.63
CA HIS A 65 10.39 0.55 8.59
C HIS A 65 8.94 0.88 8.92
N VAL A 66 8.01 0.07 8.43
CA VAL A 66 6.56 0.31 8.54
C VAL A 66 5.87 -0.87 9.22
N HIS A 67 5.20 -0.64 10.34
CA HIS A 67 4.52 -1.73 11.05
C HIS A 67 3.33 -1.26 11.89
N ASP A 68 2.60 -2.20 12.49
CA ASP A 68 1.40 -1.95 13.28
C ASP A 68 0.38 -1.08 12.51
N THR A 69 0.09 -1.49 11.26
CA THR A 69 -0.82 -0.75 10.39
C THR A 69 -2.19 -1.41 10.29
N PRO A 70 -3.28 -0.63 10.22
CA PRO A 70 -4.62 -1.19 10.16
C PRO A 70 -4.89 -1.93 8.84
N ARG A 71 -4.43 -1.38 7.70
CA ARG A 71 -4.58 -1.99 6.38
C ARG A 71 -3.22 -2.24 5.75
N TYR A 72 -2.68 -1.27 5.02
CA TYR A 72 -1.47 -1.48 4.22
C TYR A 72 -0.22 -1.01 4.97
N ALA A 73 0.95 -1.58 4.66
CA ALA A 73 2.20 -0.90 5.00
C ALA A 73 2.48 0.17 3.92
N LEU A 74 2.52 -0.25 2.66
CA LEU A 74 2.73 0.62 1.50
C LEU A 74 1.62 0.35 0.48
N ALA A 75 0.98 1.39 -0.04
CA ALA A 75 -0.09 1.21 -1.02
C ALA A 75 -0.10 2.29 -2.10
N MET A 76 -0.50 1.91 -3.32
CA MET A 76 -0.68 2.84 -4.43
C MET A 76 -1.92 2.57 -5.28
N ASP A 77 -2.77 3.59 -5.43
CA ASP A 77 -3.81 3.61 -6.46
C ASP A 77 -3.37 4.48 -7.63
N VAL A 78 -3.10 3.88 -8.79
CA VAL A 78 -2.69 4.59 -10.02
C VAL A 78 -1.37 5.36 -9.85
N GLY A 79 -0.26 4.77 -10.29
CA GLY A 79 0.98 5.52 -10.47
C GLY A 79 1.97 4.85 -11.42
N ASN A 80 2.91 5.64 -11.93
CA ASN A 80 3.84 5.20 -12.97
C ASN A 80 5.30 5.31 -12.55
N ASP A 81 6.11 4.34 -12.95
CA ASP A 81 7.56 4.34 -12.75
C ASP A 81 7.96 4.56 -11.27
N CYS A 82 7.12 4.12 -10.33
CA CYS A 82 7.36 4.19 -8.89
C CYS A 82 8.17 2.98 -8.42
N GLU A 83 8.83 3.13 -7.27
CA GLU A 83 9.70 2.12 -6.68
C GLU A 83 9.35 1.91 -5.20
N PHE A 84 9.18 0.64 -4.84
CA PHE A 84 9.06 0.18 -3.46
C PHE A 84 10.24 -0.75 -3.18
N ALA A 85 11.29 -0.26 -2.52
CA ALA A 85 12.52 -1.03 -2.39
C ALA A 85 13.17 -0.99 -1.00
N TYR A 86 13.74 -2.11 -0.58
CA TYR A 86 14.51 -2.21 0.67
C TYR A 86 13.71 -1.83 1.94
N ASN A 87 12.38 -1.84 1.88
CA ASN A 87 11.56 -1.56 3.04
C ASN A 87 11.46 -2.78 3.95
N TYR A 88 11.33 -2.51 5.25
CA TYR A 88 11.01 -3.50 6.25
C TYR A 88 9.58 -3.30 6.72
N CYS A 89 8.67 -4.19 6.34
CA CYS A 89 7.24 -4.04 6.62
C CYS A 89 6.67 -5.27 7.32
N HIS A 90 6.02 -5.11 8.47
CA HIS A 90 5.45 -6.25 9.20
C HIS A 90 4.27 -5.84 10.08
N HIS A 91 3.52 -6.78 10.63
CA HIS A 91 2.30 -6.49 11.42
C HIS A 91 1.37 -5.48 10.74
N ALA A 92 1.15 -5.66 9.44
CA ALA A 92 0.14 -4.92 8.68
C ALA A 92 -1.17 -5.71 8.65
N ASN A 93 -2.21 -5.14 8.04
CA ASN A 93 -3.51 -5.77 7.82
C ASN A 93 -4.26 -6.10 9.14
N LEU A 94 -4.08 -5.30 10.20
CA LEU A 94 -4.54 -5.67 11.53
C LEU A 94 -6.06 -5.53 11.77
N VAL A 95 -6.83 -4.94 10.84
CA VAL A 95 -8.27 -4.70 11.07
C VAL A 95 -9.19 -5.00 9.88
N THR A 96 -8.68 -5.48 8.75
CA THR A 96 -9.49 -5.73 7.56
C THR A 96 -9.04 -6.95 6.76
N ALA A 97 -9.94 -7.46 5.94
CA ALA A 97 -9.70 -8.41 4.86
C ALA A 97 -9.43 -7.64 3.55
N ASP A 98 -9.12 -8.39 2.48
CA ASP A 98 -8.91 -7.87 1.12
C ASP A 98 -7.83 -6.80 1.09
N THR A 99 -6.63 -7.25 1.45
CA THR A 99 -5.55 -6.36 1.85
C THR A 99 -4.18 -7.03 1.73
N SER A 100 -3.13 -6.22 1.79
CA SER A 100 -1.76 -6.70 1.72
C SER A 100 -0.75 -5.78 2.40
N ILE A 101 0.48 -6.26 2.60
CA ILE A 101 1.56 -5.43 3.13
C ILE A 101 1.95 -4.36 2.09
N ILE A 102 2.16 -4.78 0.84
CA ILE A 102 2.37 -3.89 -0.32
C ILE A 102 1.23 -4.08 -1.30
N ASP A 103 0.43 -3.02 -1.49
CA ASP A 103 -0.79 -3.07 -2.29
C ASP A 103 -0.72 -2.12 -3.48
N ALA A 104 -1.29 -2.53 -4.62
CA ALA A 104 -1.51 -1.61 -5.72
C ALA A 104 -2.73 -1.96 -6.56
N ALA A 105 -3.43 -0.93 -7.06
CA ALA A 105 -4.58 -1.10 -7.93
C ALA A 105 -4.73 0.05 -8.93
N THR A 106 -5.56 -0.14 -9.96
CA THR A 106 -6.11 0.98 -10.75
C THR A 106 -7.41 1.56 -10.14
N ALA A 107 -7.67 1.24 -8.87
CA ALA A 107 -8.95 1.40 -8.19
C ALA A 107 -9.16 2.85 -7.69
N LEU A 108 -9.30 3.78 -8.63
CA LEU A 108 -9.52 5.22 -8.37
C LEU A 108 -10.56 5.78 -9.33
N ASP A 109 -11.23 6.90 -9.03
CA ASP A 109 -12.39 7.40 -9.81
C ASP A 109 -13.67 6.56 -9.65
N TRP A 110 -13.96 6.15 -8.41
CA TRP A 110 -15.13 5.36 -8.03
C TRP A 110 -16.51 5.92 -8.43
N GLY A 111 -16.58 7.19 -8.87
CA GLY A 111 -17.80 7.78 -9.42
C GLY A 111 -18.09 7.43 -10.87
N LEU A 112 -17.19 6.70 -11.54
CA LEU A 112 -17.31 6.31 -12.95
C LEU A 112 -17.70 4.83 -13.09
N PRO A 113 -18.27 4.42 -14.23
CA PRO A 113 -18.36 3.01 -14.59
C PRO A 113 -16.99 2.34 -14.59
N THR A 114 -16.91 1.08 -14.17
CA THR A 114 -15.66 0.31 -14.05
C THR A 114 -14.83 0.31 -15.33
N GLU A 115 -15.46 0.16 -16.49
CA GLU A 115 -14.76 0.17 -17.78
C GLU A 115 -14.11 1.53 -18.07
N GLU A 116 -14.79 2.63 -17.75
CA GLU A 116 -14.25 3.99 -17.93
C GLU A 116 -13.11 4.28 -16.94
N GLN A 117 -13.24 3.83 -15.70
CA GLN A 117 -12.16 3.87 -14.71
C GLN A 117 -10.93 3.12 -15.22
N LEU A 118 -11.14 1.90 -15.73
CA LEU A 118 -10.07 1.04 -16.19
C LEU A 118 -9.32 1.64 -17.39
N GLU A 119 -10.04 2.05 -18.42
CA GLU A 119 -9.45 2.63 -19.63
C GLU A 119 -8.62 3.88 -19.32
N ARG A 120 -9.02 4.65 -18.31
CA ARG A 120 -8.27 5.84 -17.87
C ARG A 120 -6.99 5.49 -17.11
N ASN A 121 -7.08 4.56 -16.18
CA ASN A 121 -6.03 4.37 -15.18
C ASN A 121 -5.01 3.31 -15.58
N LYS A 122 -5.37 2.38 -16.48
CA LYS A 122 -4.49 1.26 -16.87
C LYS A 122 -3.17 1.70 -17.50
N ALA A 123 -3.21 2.75 -18.33
CA ALA A 123 -1.98 3.31 -18.92
C ALA A 123 -1.09 3.98 -17.86
N GLU A 124 -1.70 4.34 -16.73
CA GLU A 124 -1.14 5.18 -15.68
C GLU A 124 -0.82 4.41 -14.40
N ASN A 125 -0.83 3.07 -14.49
CA ASN A 125 -0.44 2.15 -13.44
C ASN A 125 0.57 1.13 -13.94
N ALA A 126 1.70 1.61 -14.49
CA ALA A 126 2.69 0.77 -15.16
C ALA A 126 4.14 1.20 -14.91
N GLY A 127 5.08 0.27 -15.18
CA GLY A 127 6.52 0.54 -15.05
C GLY A 127 7.02 0.55 -13.61
N ASN A 128 6.16 0.20 -12.65
CA ASN A 128 6.51 0.20 -11.23
C ASN A 128 7.35 -1.03 -10.85
N THR A 129 8.15 -0.86 -9.80
CA THR A 129 9.06 -1.90 -9.31
C THR A 129 8.87 -2.13 -7.81
N VAL A 130 8.85 -3.38 -7.40
CA VAL A 130 8.76 -3.80 -5.99
C VAL A 130 9.85 -4.82 -5.74
N HIS A 131 10.91 -4.47 -5.00
CA HIS A 131 12.01 -5.40 -4.81
C HIS A 131 12.80 -5.25 -3.52
N HIS A 132 13.47 -6.33 -3.11
CA HIS A 132 14.36 -6.35 -1.96
C HIS A 132 13.69 -5.89 -0.65
N ASN A 133 12.35 -5.95 -0.57
CA ASN A 133 11.63 -5.67 0.67
C ASN A 133 11.64 -6.92 1.55
N LEU A 134 11.71 -6.71 2.86
CA LEU A 134 11.47 -7.76 3.86
C LEU A 134 10.07 -7.54 4.43
N ILE A 135 9.14 -8.43 4.10
CA ILE A 135 7.74 -8.33 4.48
C ILE A 135 7.28 -9.57 5.23
N HIS A 136 6.71 -9.42 6.43
CA HIS A 136 6.32 -10.57 7.22
C HIS A 136 5.24 -10.32 8.29
N ASP A 137 4.85 -11.39 8.99
CA ASP A 137 4.01 -11.37 10.19
C ASP A 137 2.74 -10.51 10.04
N SER A 138 2.03 -10.68 8.93
CA SER A 138 0.76 -9.99 8.61
C SER A 138 -0.28 -11.00 8.15
N GLY A 139 -1.56 -10.80 8.51
CA GLY A 139 -2.58 -11.84 8.39
C GLY A 139 -3.95 -11.42 7.89
N GLY A 140 -4.36 -10.16 8.02
CA GLY A 140 -5.74 -9.77 7.71
C GLY A 140 -6.74 -10.30 8.74
N TRP A 141 -7.89 -9.66 8.84
CA TRP A 141 -8.97 -10.06 9.75
C TRP A 141 -10.32 -10.09 9.04
N GLY A 142 -11.08 -11.15 9.28
CA GLY A 142 -12.43 -11.32 8.76
C GLY A 142 -13.34 -12.02 9.74
N THR A 143 -14.50 -12.44 9.24
CA THR A 143 -15.45 -13.26 10.00
C THR A 143 -15.75 -14.54 9.25
N ASP A 144 -15.72 -15.67 9.95
CA ASP A 144 -16.12 -16.96 9.40
C ASP A 144 -17.64 -17.03 9.12
N ALA A 145 -18.11 -18.17 8.60
CA ALA A 145 -19.53 -18.38 8.31
C ALA A 145 -20.44 -18.35 9.57
N LEU A 146 -19.87 -18.45 10.77
CA LEU A 146 -20.56 -18.37 12.06
C LEU A 146 -20.47 -16.97 12.69
N GLY A 147 -19.80 -16.02 12.04
CA GLY A 147 -19.58 -14.66 12.52
C GLY A 147 -18.46 -14.52 13.55
N GLN A 148 -17.59 -15.53 13.70
CA GLN A 148 -16.43 -15.47 14.59
C GLN A 148 -15.26 -14.80 13.88
N LEU A 149 -14.49 -13.98 14.61
CA LEU A 149 -13.29 -13.35 14.07
C LEU A 149 -12.24 -14.41 13.71
N GLU A 150 -11.67 -14.27 12.52
CA GLU A 150 -10.65 -15.16 11.99
C GLU A 150 -9.44 -14.36 11.49
N SER A 151 -8.25 -14.89 11.75
CA SER A 151 -6.97 -14.42 11.22
C SER A 151 -5.99 -15.61 11.15
N PRO A 152 -5.14 -15.72 10.12
CA PRO A 152 -5.10 -14.85 8.94
C PRO A 152 -6.33 -15.05 8.03
N TYR A 153 -6.82 -13.96 7.42
CA TYR A 153 -8.00 -13.99 6.57
C TYR A 153 -7.85 -13.09 5.33
N TYR A 154 -8.00 -13.71 4.15
CA TYR A 154 -8.09 -13.05 2.83
C TYR A 154 -7.11 -11.87 2.68
N SER A 155 -5.81 -12.18 2.80
CA SER A 155 -4.72 -11.19 2.74
C SER A 155 -3.48 -11.76 2.05
N TRP A 156 -2.57 -10.86 1.64
CA TRP A 156 -1.35 -11.21 0.91
C TRP A 156 -0.13 -10.42 1.39
N GLY A 157 1.07 -10.87 1.04
CA GLY A 157 2.29 -10.07 1.22
C GLY A 157 2.35 -8.90 0.22
N ILE A 158 2.30 -9.23 -1.07
CA ILE A 158 2.23 -8.26 -2.17
C ILE A 158 0.96 -8.56 -2.97
N TYR A 159 0.09 -7.58 -3.16
CA TYR A 159 -1.14 -7.73 -3.93
C TYR A 159 -1.22 -6.67 -5.04
N LEU A 160 -1.24 -7.16 -6.28
CA LEU A 160 -1.52 -6.34 -7.45
C LEU A 160 -2.97 -6.57 -7.86
N ASP A 161 -3.85 -5.70 -7.38
CA ASP A 161 -5.26 -5.68 -7.72
C ASP A 161 -5.48 -5.06 -9.11
N VAL A 162 -6.75 -4.91 -9.50
CA VAL A 162 -7.26 -4.61 -10.84
C VAL A 162 -6.26 -3.84 -11.70
N SER A 163 -5.83 -4.51 -12.76
CA SER A 163 -5.15 -3.94 -13.92
C SER A 163 -3.82 -3.23 -13.69
N CYS A 164 -3.06 -3.68 -12.69
CA CYS A 164 -1.63 -3.44 -12.62
C CYS A 164 -0.91 -4.07 -13.83
N SER A 165 -0.17 -3.28 -14.62
CA SER A 165 0.45 -3.74 -15.86
C SER A 165 1.94 -3.43 -15.91
N ARG A 166 2.77 -4.37 -16.38
CA ARG A 166 4.24 -4.20 -16.49
C ARG A 166 4.91 -3.81 -15.17
N TRP A 167 4.41 -4.36 -14.06
CA TRP A 167 5.08 -4.28 -12.77
C TRP A 167 6.24 -5.29 -12.73
N ASN A 168 7.39 -4.88 -12.22
CA ASN A 168 8.53 -5.76 -11.99
C ASN A 168 8.64 -6.08 -10.50
N ILE A 169 8.30 -7.31 -10.11
CA ILE A 169 8.36 -7.78 -8.72
C ILE A 169 9.44 -8.86 -8.61
N HIS A 170 10.48 -8.61 -7.82
CA HIS A 170 11.60 -9.55 -7.67
C HIS A 170 12.30 -9.40 -6.32
N ASP A 171 13.00 -10.44 -5.87
CA ASP A 171 13.90 -10.39 -4.71
C ASP A 171 13.28 -9.94 -3.37
N ASN A 172 11.95 -9.98 -3.22
CA ASN A 172 11.28 -9.70 -1.94
C ASN A 172 11.28 -10.94 -1.05
N GLY A 173 11.63 -10.77 0.23
CA GLY A 173 11.45 -11.80 1.25
C GLY A 173 10.07 -11.70 1.87
N CYS A 174 9.19 -12.67 1.62
CA CYS A 174 7.83 -12.71 2.14
C CYS A 174 7.61 -14.00 2.94
N TYR A 175 7.32 -13.89 4.24
CA TYR A 175 7.00 -15.04 5.09
C TYR A 175 6.11 -14.66 6.26
N THR A 176 5.47 -15.63 6.89
CA THR A 176 4.80 -15.46 8.19
C THR A 176 5.36 -16.53 9.11
N ARG A 177 5.74 -16.18 10.33
CA ARG A 177 6.16 -17.20 11.30
C ARG A 177 4.93 -17.86 11.91
N GLU A 178 4.85 -19.18 11.83
CA GLU A 178 3.93 -19.95 12.67
C GLU A 178 4.43 -19.85 14.12
N GLY A 179 3.54 -19.43 15.02
CA GLY A 179 3.79 -19.32 16.46
C GLY A 179 3.76 -20.66 17.18
#